data_AF-A0A0B6ZDF1-F1
#
_entry.id   AF-A0A0B6ZDF1-F1
#
_cell.length_a   1.000
_cell.length_b   1.000
_cell.length_c   1.000
_cell.angle_alpha   90.00
_cell.angle_beta   90.00
_cell.angle_gamma   90.00
#
_symmetry.space_group_name_H-M   'P 1'
#
loop_
_entity.id
_entity.type
_entity.pdbx_description
1 polymer ?
#
loop_
_entity_poly.entity_id
_entity_poly.type
_entity_poly.pdbx_seq_one_letter_code
_entity_poly.pdbx_strand_id
1 'polypeptide(L)'
;SMIFTDFISKFEPLVPGLSKGSRVEGDEKVTVSLILDNLDIDKLNYRIGDTRVFFRPGCLAQLDMNRDEKFTGIVEQFQAMCRG
;
A
#
# COMPACT_ATOMS: atom_id res chain seq x y z
N SER A 1 0.75 7.48 12.45
CA SER A 1 -0.23 7.78 11.38
C SER A 1 0.52 8.28 10.16
N MET A 2 -0.11 8.29 8.99
CA MET A 2 0.51 8.67 7.71
C MET A 2 -0.45 9.55 6.91
N ILE A 3 0.06 10.55 6.19
CA ILE A 3 -0.74 11.40 5.31
C ILE A 3 -1.20 10.59 4.10
N PHE A 4 -2.40 10.85 3.58
CA PHE A 4 -2.93 10.12 2.42
C PHE A 4 -1.98 10.13 1.22
N THR A 5 -1.43 11.29 0.87
CA THR A 5 -0.46 11.43 -0.23
C THR A 5 0.74 10.50 -0.07
N ASP A 6 1.29 10.42 1.14
CA ASP A 6 2.46 9.60 1.47
C ASP A 6 2.09 8.12 1.44
N PHE A 7 0.92 7.77 2.00
CA PHE A 7 0.41 6.40 2.01
C PHE A 7 0.14 5.89 0.60
N ILE A 8 -0.57 6.66 -0.22
CA ILE A 8 -0.86 6.32 -1.61
C ILE A 8 0.46 6.13 -2.37
N SER A 9 1.37 7.09 -2.30
CA SER A 9 2.65 7.00 -3.02
C SER A 9 3.49 5.78 -2.60
N LYS A 10 3.40 5.36 -1.33
CA LYS A 10 4.16 4.23 -0.79
C LYS A 10 3.55 2.86 -1.15
N PHE A 11 2.23 2.77 -1.23
CA PHE A 11 1.53 1.48 -1.32
C PHE A 11 0.75 1.27 -2.63
N GLU A 12 0.44 2.31 -3.39
CA GLU A 12 -0.18 2.19 -4.73
C GLU A 12 0.58 1.26 -5.69
N PRO A 13 1.94 1.26 -5.75
CA PRO A 13 2.67 0.34 -6.63
C PRO A 13 2.46 -1.15 -6.31
N LEU A 14 1.97 -1.47 -5.11
CA LEU A 14 1.68 -2.84 -4.68
C LEU A 14 0.28 -3.31 -5.11
N VAL A 15 -0.55 -2.40 -5.62
CA VAL A 15 -1.93 -2.68 -6.03
C VAL A 15 -2.01 -2.65 -7.56
N PRO A 16 -1.96 -3.82 -8.23
CA PRO A 16 -2.01 -3.87 -9.67
C PRO A 16 -3.34 -3.33 -10.20
N GLY A 17 -3.27 -2.37 -11.14
CA GLY A 17 -4.45 -1.80 -11.80
C GLY A 17 -4.97 -0.49 -11.19
N LEU A 18 -4.46 -0.05 -10.03
CA LEU A 18 -4.87 1.21 -9.41
C LEU A 18 -4.34 2.46 -10.14
N SER A 19 -3.20 2.34 -10.81
CA SER A 19 -2.45 3.45 -11.43
C SER A 19 -3.11 4.09 -12.67
N LYS A 20 -4.29 3.63 -13.10
CA LYS A 20 -4.99 4.17 -14.29
C LYS A 20 -6.14 5.11 -13.90
N GLY A 21 -5.80 6.33 -13.50
CA GLY A 21 -6.60 7.50 -13.89
C GLY A 21 -7.52 8.18 -12.86
N SER A 22 -7.43 7.87 -11.56
CA SER A 22 -8.41 8.38 -10.58
C SER A 22 -7.80 9.24 -9.47
N ARG A 23 -6.78 10.05 -9.76
CA ARG A 23 -6.34 11.07 -8.80
C ARG A 23 -7.14 12.36 -9.01
N VAL A 24 -8.41 12.35 -8.60
CA VAL A 24 -9.21 13.57 -8.44
C VAL A 24 -9.05 14.02 -6.98
N GLU A 25 -8.86 15.32 -6.78
CA GLU A 25 -8.81 15.93 -5.45
C GLU A 25 -10.15 15.64 -4.73
N GLY A 26 -10.11 14.86 -3.64
CA GLY A 26 -11.30 14.32 -2.96
C GLY A 26 -11.45 12.79 -2.99
N ASP A 27 -10.78 12.10 -3.92
CA ASP A 27 -10.79 10.62 -4.01
C ASP A 27 -9.71 9.96 -3.14
N GLU A 28 -8.81 10.71 -2.51
CA GLU A 28 -7.69 10.16 -1.75
C GLU A 28 -8.14 9.20 -0.63
N LYS A 29 -9.26 9.51 0.03
CA LYS A 29 -9.84 8.63 1.04
C LYS A 29 -10.31 7.29 0.46
N VAL A 30 -10.87 7.32 -0.74
CA VAL A 30 -11.30 6.14 -1.50
C VAL A 30 -10.09 5.32 -1.94
N THR A 31 -9.07 5.98 -2.49
CA THR A 31 -7.81 5.35 -2.90
C THR A 31 -7.11 4.68 -1.71
N VAL A 32 -7.04 5.36 -0.57
CA VAL A 32 -6.49 4.79 0.68
C VAL A 32 -7.30 3.56 1.10
N SER A 33 -8.63 3.62 1.07
CA SER A 33 -9.48 2.45 1.40
C SER A 33 -9.20 1.28 0.47
N LEU A 34 -9.16 1.52 -0.85
CA LEU A 34 -8.93 0.48 -1.83
C LEU A 34 -7.55 -0.17 -1.69
N ILE A 35 -6.53 0.63 -1.39
CA ILE A 35 -5.18 0.12 -1.10
C ILE A 35 -5.23 -0.75 0.15
N LEU A 36 -5.84 -0.29 1.24
CA LEU A 36 -5.95 -1.05 2.49
C LEU A 36 -6.71 -2.37 2.30
N ASP A 37 -7.77 -2.36 1.49
CA ASP A 37 -8.54 -3.57 1.13
C ASP A 37 -7.70 -4.53 0.28
N ASN A 38 -6.90 -4.04 -0.68
CA ASN A 38 -5.98 -4.88 -1.48
C ASN A 38 -4.81 -5.44 -0.66
N LEU A 39 -4.42 -4.76 0.41
CA LEU A 39 -3.40 -5.23 1.34
C LEU A 39 -3.95 -6.21 2.39
N ASP A 40 -5.26 -6.49 2.37
CA ASP A 40 -5.96 -7.40 3.29
C ASP A 40 -5.71 -7.09 4.78
N ILE A 41 -5.75 -5.80 5.12
CA ILE A 41 -5.53 -5.34 6.50
C ILE A 41 -6.84 -5.39 7.27
N ASP A 42 -6.84 -6.04 8.43
CA ASP A 42 -7.98 -6.01 9.34
C ASP A 42 -8.35 -4.56 9.71
N LYS A 43 -9.65 -4.22 9.55
CA LYS A 43 -10.24 -2.92 9.90
C LYS A 43 -10.05 -2.54 11.37
N LEU A 44 -9.75 -3.49 12.26
CA LEU A 44 -9.40 -3.23 13.65
C LEU A 44 -8.01 -2.60 13.80
N ASN A 45 -7.12 -2.79 12.82
CA ASN A 45 -5.73 -2.36 12.86
C ASN A 45 -5.47 -0.98 12.25
N TYR A 46 -6.49 -0.36 11.62
CA TYR A 46 -6.38 1.00 11.10
C TYR A 46 -7.65 1.82 11.32
N ARG A 47 -7.53 3.14 11.14
CA ARG A 47 -8.65 4.08 11.01
C ARG A 47 -8.32 5.12 9.96
N ILE A 48 -9.26 5.40 9.06
CA ILE A 48 -9.12 6.44 8.04
C ILE A 48 -9.73 7.74 8.58
N GLY A 49 -8.89 8.76 8.77
CA GLY A 49 -9.33 10.12 9.12
C GLY A 49 -9.73 10.93 7.89
N ASP A 50 -9.60 12.26 7.98
CA ASP A 50 -9.96 13.14 6.86
C ASP A 50 -8.82 13.35 5.87
N THR A 51 -7.57 13.38 6.36
CA THR A 51 -6.36 13.57 5.54
C THR A 51 -5.25 12.57 5.85
N ARG A 52 -5.48 11.69 6.82
CA ARG A 52 -4.46 10.77 7.37
C ARG A 52 -5.06 9.42 7.71
N VAL A 53 -4.26 8.37 7.56
CA VAL A 53 -4.56 7.03 8.06
C VAL A 53 -3.81 6.79 9.36
N PHE A 54 -4.50 6.23 10.34
CA PHE A 54 -3.99 5.87 11.66
C PHE A 54 -3.87 4.36 11.74
N PHE A 55 -2.74 3.86 12.23
CA PHE A 55 -2.50 2.43 12.40
C PHE A 55 -2.37 2.12 13.88
N ARG A 56 -2.80 0.92 14.27
CA ARG A 56 -2.43 0.37 15.57
C ARG A 56 -0.91 0.16 15.65
N PRO A 57 -0.32 0.18 16.87
CA PRO A 57 1.07 -0.18 17.05
C PRO A 57 1.39 -1.54 16.42
N GLY A 58 2.55 -1.66 15.77
CA GLY A 58 2.99 -2.89 15.10
C GLY A 58 2.42 -3.13 13.69
N CYS A 59 1.21 -2.65 13.38
CA CYS A 59 0.59 -2.87 12.08
C CYS A 59 1.39 -2.25 10.92
N LEU A 60 1.88 -1.02 11.09
CA LEU A 60 2.65 -0.35 10.03
C LEU A 60 4.00 -1.04 9.76
N ALA A 61 4.68 -1.50 10.81
CA ALA A 61 5.94 -2.22 10.68
C ALA A 61 5.74 -3.53 9.92
N GLN A 62 4.67 -4.26 10.24
CA GLN A 62 4.34 -5.50 9.54
C GLN A 62 3.98 -5.26 8.07
N LEU A 63 3.30 -4.16 7.75
CA LEU A 63 3.03 -3.78 6.35
C LEU A 63 4.28 -3.47 5.56
N ASP A 64 5.24 -2.78 6.17
CA ASP A 64 6.52 -2.49 5.53
C ASP A 64 7.34 -3.76 5.30
N MET A 65 7.31 -4.72 6.24
CA MET A 65 7.97 -6.02 6.07
C MET A 65 7.34 -6.85 4.93
N ASN A 66 6.01 -6.98 4.91
CA ASN A 66 5.31 -7.72 3.85
C ASN A 66 5.53 -7.12 2.46
N ARG A 67 5.66 -5.79 2.38
CA ARG A 67 6.01 -5.09 1.14
C ARG A 67 7.41 -5.47 0.67
N ASP A 68 8.39 -5.44 1.57
CA ASP A 68 9.78 -5.74 1.24
C ASP A 68 9.95 -7.21 0.79
N GLU A 69 9.19 -8.15 1.37
CA GLU A 69 9.14 -9.55 0.92
C GLU A 69 8.58 -9.68 -0.51
N LYS A 70 7.45 -9.03 -0.83
CA LYS A 70 6.87 -9.05 -2.18
C LYS A 70 7.80 -8.43 -3.22
N PHE A 71 8.48 -7.33 -2.86
CA PHE A 71 9.46 -6.70 -3.75
C PHE A 71 10.66 -7.60 -3.99
N THR A 72 11.17 -8.25 -2.95
CA THR A 72 12.28 -9.21 -3.04
C THR A 72 11.94 -10.36 -3.98
N GLY A 73 10.76 -10.98 -3.85
CA GLY A 73 10.36 -12.08 -4.72
C GLY A 73 10.25 -11.70 -6.20
N ILE A 74 9.77 -10.49 -6.51
CA ILE A 74 9.72 -9.98 -7.90
C ILE A 74 11.14 -9.77 -8.46
N VAL A 75 12.03 -9.18 -7.66
CA VAL A 75 13.43 -8.95 -8.06
C VAL A 75 14.17 -10.26 -8.26
N GLU A 76 13.98 -11.25 -7.39
CA GLU A 76 14.59 -12.58 -7.50
C GLU A 76 14.11 -13.31 -8.76
N GLN A 77 12.80 -13.30 -9.03
CA GLN A 77 12.25 -13.91 -10.25
C GLN A 77 12.79 -13.25 -11.52
N PHE A 78 12.89 -11.91 -11.53
CA PHE A 78 13.51 -11.18 -12.62
C PHE A 78 15.00 -11.53 -12.79
N GLN A 79 15.77 -11.55 -11.70
CA GLN A 79 17.19 -11.93 -11.73
C GLN A 79 17.38 -13.37 -12.22
N ALA A 80 16.52 -14.31 -11.82
CA ALA A 80 16.55 -15.69 -12.29
C ALA A 80 16.30 -15.78 -13.80
N MET A 81 15.37 -15.01 -14.35
CA MET A 81 15.13 -14.94 -15.80
C MET A 81 16.33 -14.36 -16.56
N CYS A 82 17.02 -13.36 -16.02
CA CYS A 82 18.20 -12.77 -16.68
C CYS A 82 19.49 -13.60 -16.55
N ARG A 83 19.52 -14.59 -15.65
CA ARG A 83 20.65 -15.52 -15.47
C ARG A 83 20.49 -16.83 -16.25
N GLY A 84 19.37 -17.00 -16.96
CA GLY A 84 19.18 -18.05 -17.96
C GLY A 84 19.86 -17.71 -19.28
#